data_AF-A0A7X9UE05-F1
#
_entry.id   AF-A0A7X9UE05-F1
#
_cell.length_a   1.000
_cell.length_b   1.000
_cell.length_c   1.000
_cell.angle_alpha   90.00
_cell.angle_beta   90.00
_cell.angle_gamma   90.00
#
_symmetry.space_group_name_H-M   'P 1'
#
loop_
_entity.id
_entity.type
_entity.pdbx_description
1 polymer ?
#
loop_
_entity_poly.entity_id
_entity_poly.type
_entity_poly.pdbx_seq_one_letter_code
_entity_poly.pdbx_strand_id
1 'polypeptide(L)' 'MAKSDELVKYITQRVVHYIDTPKDERKGRAKKKEPWAMKWFGMIPFAVSLWVGKKEKALESQSHKRSSSGKG' A
#
# COMPACT_ATOMS: atom_id res chain seq x y z
N MET A 1 50.17 25.75 14.08
CA MET A 1 48.78 26.13 14.40
C MET A 1 47.85 26.12 13.19
N ALA A 2 48.23 26.58 11.98
CA ALA A 2 47.31 26.74 10.83
C ALA A 2 46.51 25.48 10.41
N LYS A 3 47.10 24.29 10.51
CA LYS A 3 46.46 23.02 10.09
C LYS A 3 45.26 22.60 10.97
N SER A 4 45.27 23.01 12.24
CA SER A 4 44.21 22.69 13.20
C SER A 4 42.96 23.53 12.93
N ASP A 5 43.12 24.81 12.62
CA ASP A 5 42.02 25.72 12.28
C ASP A 5 41.34 25.34 10.97
N GLU A 6 42.11 24.90 9.97
CA GLU A 6 41.56 24.40 8.70
C GLU A 6 40.70 23.15 8.91
N LEU A 7 41.12 22.25 9.79
CA LEU A 7 40.36 21.05 10.13
C LEU A 7 39.05 21.38 10.85
N VAL A 8 39.12 22.28 11.85
CA VAL A 8 37.93 22.75 12.58
C VAL A 8 36.96 23.43 11.61
N LYS A 9 37.45 24.28 10.71
CA LYS A 9 36.64 24.94 9.68
C LYS A 9 35.96 23.94 8.75
N TYR A 10 36.68 22.93 8.25
CA TYR A 10 36.12 21.90 7.37
C TYR A 10 35.03 21.08 8.05
N ILE A 11 35.28 20.62 9.27
CA ILE A 11 34.31 19.84 10.04
C ILE A 11 33.05 20.68 10.28
N THR A 12 33.21 21.94 10.67
CA THR A 12 32.09 22.85 10.94
C THR A 12 31.27 23.11 9.68
N GLN A 13 31.91 23.39 8.53
CA GLN A 13 31.22 23.58 7.26
C GLN A 13 30.36 22.37 6.87
N ARG A 14 30.88 21.15 7.08
CA ARG A 14 30.16 19.91 6.76
C ARG A 14 29.00 19.64 7.72
N VAL A 15 29.15 20.00 8.99
CA VAL A 15 28.09 19.89 10.00
C VAL A 15 26.96 20.89 9.73
N VAL A 16 27.27 22.15 9.45
CA VAL A 16 26.26 23.19 9.13
C VAL A 16 25.45 22.79 7.90
N HIS A 17 26.11 22.34 6.83
CA HIS A 17 25.44 21.87 5.62
C HIS A 17 24.49 20.68 5.90
N TYR A 18 24.83 19.83 6.86
CA TYR A 18 24.00 18.68 7.25
C TYR A 18 22.85 19.06 8.20
N ILE A 19 23.03 20.06 9.05
CA ILE A 19 22.02 20.56 10.00
C ILE A 19 20.96 21.42 9.30
N ASP A 20 21.34 22.17 8.27
CA ASP A 20 20.36 22.90 7.44
C ASP A 20 19.55 21.98 6.53
N THR A 21 20.06 20.76 6.23
CA THR A 21 19.42 19.83 5.29
C THR A 21 19.03 18.42 5.82
N PRO A 22 18.59 18.18 7.07
CA PRO A 22 18.29 16.81 7.54
C PRO A 22 16.82 16.41 7.43
N LYS A 23 15.88 17.32 7.09
CA LYS A 23 14.43 17.01 7.13
C LYS A 23 13.64 17.34 5.86
N ASP A 24 14.09 18.29 5.03
CA ASP A 24 13.31 18.69 3.85
C ASP A 24 13.42 17.74 2.66
N GLU A 25 14.61 17.19 2.37
CA GLU A 25 14.76 16.31 1.19
C GLU A 25 14.22 14.88 1.37
N ARG A 26 14.06 14.42 2.62
CA ARG A 26 13.57 13.05 2.89
C ARG A 26 12.08 12.87 2.61
N LYS A 27 11.29 13.95 2.58
CA LYS A 27 9.85 13.89 2.26
C LYS A 27 9.56 14.03 0.76
N GLY A 28 10.46 14.64 -0.02
CA GLY A 28 10.28 14.80 -1.47
C GLY A 28 10.63 13.56 -2.30
N ARG A 29 11.63 12.76 -1.87
CA ARG A 29 12.09 11.55 -2.58
C ARG A 29 11.42 10.25 -2.14
N ALA A 30 10.68 10.27 -1.03
CA ALA A 30 9.78 9.19 -0.69
C ALA A 30 8.63 9.25 -1.70
N LYS A 31 8.84 8.66 -2.89
CA LYS A 31 7.79 8.38 -3.88
C LYS A 31 6.56 8.00 -3.07
N LYS A 32 5.54 8.86 -3.05
CA LYS A 32 4.32 8.64 -2.29
C LYS A 32 3.86 7.25 -2.70
N LYS A 33 4.08 6.26 -1.84
CA LYS A 33 3.75 4.88 -2.15
C LYS A 33 2.25 4.91 -2.27
N GLU A 34 1.74 4.78 -3.49
CA GLU A 34 0.31 4.80 -3.71
C GLU A 34 -0.30 3.74 -2.78
N PRO A 35 -1.36 4.10 -2.02
CA PRO A 35 -2.03 3.14 -1.16
C PRO A 35 -2.36 1.90 -1.98
N TRP A 36 -2.09 0.72 -1.43
CA TRP A 36 -2.40 -0.55 -2.09
C TRP A 36 -3.89 -0.62 -2.50
N ALA A 37 -4.76 0.03 -1.73
CA ALA A 37 -6.19 0.17 -2.03
C ALA A 37 -6.45 0.88 -3.36
N MET A 38 -5.64 1.86 -3.74
CA MET A 38 -5.77 2.56 -5.03
C MET A 38 -5.43 1.63 -6.20
N LYS A 39 -4.41 0.77 -6.03
CA LYS A 39 -3.97 -0.19 -7.05
C LYS A 39 -4.99 -1.27 -7.35
N TRP A 40 -5.85 -1.59 -6.38
CA TRP A 40 -6.86 -2.65 -6.49
C TRP A 40 -8.30 -2.10 -6.42
N PHE A 41 -8.47 -0.78 -6.54
CA PHE A 41 -9.77 -0.16 -6.71
C PHE A 41 -10.41 -0.71 -7.99
N GLY A 42 -11.68 -1.09 -7.93
CA GLY A 42 -12.37 -1.80 -9.02
C GLY A 42 -12.25 -3.32 -8.95
N MET A 43 -11.05 -3.89 -8.84
CA MET A 43 -10.87 -5.35 -8.79
C MET A 43 -11.45 -5.98 -7.52
N ILE A 44 -11.30 -5.31 -6.36
CA ILE A 44 -11.85 -5.80 -5.09
C ILE A 44 -13.39 -5.83 -5.12
N PRO A 45 -14.11 -4.72 -5.41
CA PRO A 45 -15.57 -4.74 -5.55
C PRO A 45 -16.05 -5.73 -6.62
N PHE A 46 -15.33 -5.87 -7.73
CA PHE A 46 -15.67 -6.79 -8.81
C PHE A 46 -15.57 -8.26 -8.37
N ALA A 47 -14.47 -8.64 -7.71
CA ALA A 47 -14.29 -9.99 -7.18
C ALA A 47 -15.35 -10.34 -6.13
N VAL A 48 -15.69 -9.38 -5.26
CA VAL A 48 -16.77 -9.53 -4.27
C VAL A 48 -18.13 -9.72 -4.96
N SER A 49 -18.46 -8.92 -5.97
CA SER A 49 -19.69 -9.03 -6.76
C SER A 49 -19.85 -10.43 -7.39
N LEU A 50 -18.79 -10.96 -8.01
CA LEU A 50 -18.79 -12.32 -8.59
C LEU A 50 -19.01 -13.41 -7.52
N TRP A 51 -18.50 -13.20 -6.31
CA TRP A 51 -18.62 -14.18 -5.24
C TRP A 51 -20.03 -14.19 -4.64
N VAL A 52 -20.66 -13.02 -4.48
CA VAL A 52 -22.05 -12.91 -4.03
C VAL A 52 -23.00 -13.55 -5.05
N GLY A 53 -22.85 -13.25 -6.34
CA GLY A 53 -23.70 -13.83 -7.39
C GLY A 53 -23.57 -15.37 -7.52
N LYS A 54 -22.42 -15.94 -7.16
CA LYS A 54 -22.24 -17.40 -7.10
C LYS A 54 -23.02 -18.06 -5.95
N LYS A 55 -23.17 -17.38 -4.81
CA LYS A 55 -23.91 -17.92 -3.66
C LYS A 55 -25.40 -18.07 -3.99
N GLU A 56 -25.96 -17.12 -4.72
CA GLU A 56 -27.35 -17.16 -5.18
C GLU A 56 -27.62 -18.36 -6.11
N LYS A 57 -26.75 -18.59 -7.09
CA LYS A 57 -26.83 -19.74 -8.03
C LYS A 57 -26.65 -21.09 -7.32
N ALA A 58 -25.79 -21.15 -6.30
CA ALA A 58 -25.56 -22.37 -5.52
C ALA A 58 -26.72 -22.71 -4.58
N LEU A 59 -27.42 -21.71 -4.05
CA LEU A 59 -28.62 -21.88 -3.22
C LEU A 59 -29.83 -22.32 -4.07
N GLU A 60 -29.99 -21.74 -5.27
CA GLU A 60 -31.05 -22.10 -6.23
C GLU A 60 -30.94 -23.59 -6.67
N SER A 61 -29.72 -24.04 -6.98
CA SER A 61 -29.46 -25.42 -7.44
C SER A 61 -29.57 -26.47 -6.32
N GLN A 62 -29.34 -26.10 -5.05
CA GLN A 62 -29.62 -26.98 -3.91
C GLN A 62 -31.11 -27.10 -3.60
N SER A 63 -31.89 -26.03 -3.79
CA SER A 63 -33.35 -26.06 -3.59
C SER A 63 -34.04 -26.98 -4.60
N HIS A 64 -33.65 -26.92 -5.87
CA HIS A 64 -34.26 -27.71 -6.94
C HIS A 64 -33.92 -29.22 -6.88
N LYS A 65 -32.78 -29.61 -6.30
CA LYS A 65 -32.45 -31.03 -6.07
C LYS A 65 -33.18 -31.65 -4.87
N ARG A 66 -33.55 -30.85 -3.86
CA ARG A 66 -34.28 -31.35 -2.67
C ARG A 66 -35.76 -31.63 -2.97
N SER A 67 -36.38 -30.91 -3.92
CA SER A 67 -37.77 -31.14 -4.29
C SER A 67 -37.98 -32.35 -5.22
N SER A 68 -36.95 -32.80 -5.95
CA SER A 68 -37.05 -33.98 -6.83
C SER A 68 -36.70 -35.32 -6.14
N SER A 69 -36.14 -35.29 -4.94
CA SER A 69 -35.73 -36.50 -4.18
C SER A 69 -36.80 -37.03 -3.22
N GLY A 70 -37.96 -36.35 -3.10
CA GLY A 70 -39.05 -36.71 -2.20
C GLY A 70 -40.24 -37.42 -2.86
N LYS A 71 -40.10 -37.87 -4.11
CA LYS A 71 -41.10 -38.70 -4.80
C LYS A 71 -40.53 -40.10 -5.00
N GLY A 72 -40.60 -40.90 -3.94
CA GLY A 72 -40.39 -42.34 -3.94
C GLY A 72 -41.55 -42.97 -3.20
#